data_AF-A0A1F9S339-F1
#
_entry.id   AF-A0A1F9S339-F1
#
_cell.length_a   1.000
_cell.length_b   1.000
_cell.length_c   1.000
_cell.angle_alpha   90.00
_cell.angle_beta   90.00
_cell.angle_gamma   90.00
#
_symmetry.space_group_name_H-M   'P 1'
#
loop_
_entity.id
_entity.type
_entity.pdbx_description
1 polymer ?
#
loop_
_entity_poly.entity_id
_entity_poly.type
_entity_poly.pdbx_seq_one_letter_code
_entity_poly.pdbx_strand_id
1 'polypeptide(L)'
;MTLAQLVRSQEFTEVTETRVDDKKRVTLRKVRTSAKYYKIYVNSAGQIILDPQAVIPASELWLFKNQAALASVRRGLAQSSEGKTVKRPSSAKHADAEIE
;
A
#
# COMPACT_ATOMS: atom_id res chain seq x y z
N MET A 1 16.73 -6.96 -12.88
CA MET A 1 15.72 -7.48 -11.94
C MET A 1 15.37 -8.88 -12.41
N THR A 2 15.57 -9.90 -11.59
CA THR A 2 15.29 -11.29 -12.01
C THR A 2 13.83 -11.65 -11.74
N LEU A 3 13.30 -12.66 -12.43
CA LEU A 3 11.94 -13.17 -12.19
C LEU A 3 11.73 -13.57 -10.72
N ALA A 4 12.75 -14.14 -10.07
CA ALA A 4 12.74 -14.51 -8.66
C ALA A 4 12.62 -13.32 -7.70
N GLN A 5 13.04 -12.11 -8.11
CA GLN A 5 12.88 -10.89 -7.32
C GLN A 5 11.50 -10.24 -7.48
N LEU A 6 10.80 -10.53 -8.59
CA LEU A 6 9.51 -9.93 -8.91
C LEU A 6 8.34 -10.80 -8.46
N VAL A 7 8.42 -12.11 -8.68
CA VAL A 7 7.35 -13.07 -8.43
C VAL A 7 7.58 -13.70 -7.06
N ARG A 8 6.68 -13.41 -6.10
CA ARG A 8 6.77 -13.91 -4.71
C ARG A 8 6.48 -15.42 -4.57
N SER A 9 5.67 -16.00 -5.49
CA SER A 9 5.41 -17.44 -5.60
C SER A 9 5.23 -17.80 -7.09
N GLN A 10 5.79 -18.95 -7.51
CA GLN A 10 5.71 -19.45 -8.88
C GLN A 10 4.44 -20.29 -9.16
N GLU A 11 3.55 -20.41 -8.20
CA GLU A 11 2.29 -21.11 -8.36
C GLU A 11 1.26 -20.21 -9.04
N PHE A 12 1.16 -20.34 -10.36
CA PHE A 12 0.17 -19.62 -11.16
C PHE A 12 -1.01 -20.52 -11.48
N THR A 13 -2.21 -19.97 -11.33
CA THR A 13 -3.45 -20.60 -11.82
C THR A 13 -4.05 -19.73 -12.91
N GLU A 14 -4.57 -20.38 -13.94
CA GLU A 14 -5.33 -19.69 -14.96
C GLU A 14 -6.69 -19.27 -14.38
N VAL A 15 -6.97 -17.96 -14.38
CA VAL A 15 -8.23 -17.40 -13.85
C VAL A 15 -9.26 -17.19 -14.97
N THR A 16 -8.81 -16.69 -16.12
CA THR A 16 -9.64 -16.45 -17.30
C THR A 16 -8.75 -16.14 -18.50
N GLU A 17 -9.28 -16.40 -19.69
CA GLU A 17 -8.80 -15.80 -20.94
C GLU A 17 -9.68 -14.59 -21.30
N THR A 18 -9.11 -13.56 -21.94
CA THR A 18 -9.87 -12.42 -22.45
C THR A 18 -9.23 -11.83 -23.71
N ARG A 19 -10.07 -11.31 -24.61
CA ARG A 19 -9.60 -10.64 -25.82
C ARG A 19 -9.20 -9.20 -25.50
N VAL A 20 -8.12 -8.75 -26.14
CA VAL A 20 -7.73 -7.34 -26.16
C VAL A 20 -8.78 -6.55 -26.95
N ASP A 21 -9.25 -5.43 -26.40
CA ASP A 21 -10.20 -4.57 -27.09
C ASP A 21 -9.54 -3.72 -28.20
N ASP A 22 -10.36 -3.02 -28.99
CA ASP A 22 -9.88 -2.17 -30.10
C ASP A 22 -8.97 -1.03 -29.65
N LYS A 23 -9.00 -0.68 -28.36
CA LYS A 23 -8.14 0.34 -27.73
C LYS A 23 -6.89 -0.28 -27.09
N LYS A 24 -6.59 -1.54 -27.39
CA LYS A 24 -5.45 -2.31 -26.87
C LYS A 24 -5.47 -2.52 -25.35
N ARG A 25 -6.66 -2.56 -24.73
CA ARG A 25 -6.83 -2.77 -23.28
C ARG A 25 -7.18 -4.22 -22.98
N VAL A 26 -6.64 -4.72 -21.87
CA VAL A 26 -7.01 -6.02 -21.28
C VAL A 26 -7.94 -5.76 -20.11
N THR A 27 -9.14 -6.34 -20.14
CA THR A 27 -10.14 -6.12 -19.08
C THR A 27 -10.08 -7.23 -18.03
N LEU A 28 -9.73 -6.87 -16.79
CA LEU A 28 -9.53 -7.82 -15.69
C LEU A 28 -10.83 -8.15 -14.91
N ARG A 29 -12.00 -8.15 -15.56
CA ARG A 29 -13.33 -8.25 -14.90
C ARG A 29 -13.48 -9.44 -13.95
N LYS A 30 -12.90 -10.60 -14.31
CA LYS A 30 -12.99 -11.84 -13.50
C LYS A 30 -11.83 -11.99 -12.51
N VAL A 31 -10.81 -11.14 -12.59
CA VAL A 31 -9.67 -11.16 -11.67
C VAL A 31 -10.01 -10.28 -10.47
N ARG A 32 -10.00 -10.86 -9.27
CA ARG A 32 -10.18 -10.09 -8.04
C ARG A 32 -8.95 -9.21 -7.82
N THR A 33 -9.14 -7.89 -7.93
CA THR A 33 -8.09 -6.89 -7.76
C THR A 33 -8.34 -6.12 -6.46
N SER A 34 -7.31 -5.98 -5.62
CA SER A 34 -7.37 -5.22 -4.37
C SER A 34 -6.69 -3.85 -4.46
N ALA A 35 -5.97 -3.58 -5.56
CA ALA A 35 -5.21 -2.36 -5.75
C ALA A 35 -5.79 -1.51 -6.89
N LYS A 36 -5.65 -0.18 -6.74
CA LYS A 36 -6.00 0.78 -7.81
C LYS A 36 -4.87 0.99 -8.81
N TYR A 37 -3.63 0.72 -8.40
CA TYR A 37 -2.44 0.94 -9.21
C TYR A 37 -1.62 -0.33 -9.29
N TYR A 38 -0.99 -0.54 -10.44
CA TYR A 38 -0.17 -1.70 -10.73
C TYR A 38 1.14 -1.26 -11.34
N LYS A 39 2.25 -1.88 -10.91
CA LYS A 39 3.48 -1.87 -11.69
C LYS A 39 3.34 -2.91 -12.79
N ILE A 40 3.70 -2.52 -14.00
CA ILE A 40 3.62 -3.36 -15.19
C ILE A 40 5.04 -3.76 -15.57
N TYR A 41 5.29 -5.05 -15.69
CA TYR A 41 6.55 -5.59 -16.18
C TYR A 41 6.28 -6.44 -17.41
N VAL A 42 7.15 -6.32 -18.40
CA VAL A 42 7.10 -7.11 -19.63
C VAL A 42 8.45 -7.79 -19.81
N ASN A 43 8.45 -9.09 -20.08
CA ASN A 43 9.68 -9.82 -20.38
C ASN A 43 9.90 -9.98 -21.89
N SER A 44 11.07 -10.52 -22.27
CA SER A 44 11.43 -10.74 -23.68
C SER A 44 10.52 -11.73 -24.42
N ALA A 45 9.79 -12.58 -23.69
CA ALA A 45 8.79 -13.48 -24.26
C ALA A 45 7.41 -12.80 -24.46
N GLY A 46 7.28 -11.52 -24.12
CA GLY A 46 6.02 -10.77 -24.23
C GLY A 46 5.03 -11.04 -23.10
N GLN A 47 5.42 -11.76 -22.04
CA GLN A 47 4.57 -11.99 -20.88
C GLN A 47 4.50 -10.73 -20.03
N ILE A 48 3.29 -10.44 -19.53
CA ILE A 48 3.01 -9.26 -18.71
C ILE A 48 2.75 -9.68 -17.27
N ILE A 49 3.42 -9.05 -16.32
CA ILE A 49 3.19 -9.21 -14.88
C ILE A 49 2.62 -7.90 -14.33
N LEU A 50 1.50 -8.01 -13.61
CA LEU A 50 0.85 -6.91 -12.91
C LEU A 50 1.08 -7.05 -11.40
N ASP A 51 1.90 -6.18 -10.81
CA ASP A 51 2.19 -6.18 -9.38
C ASP A 51 1.39 -5.07 -8.66
N PRO A 52 0.38 -5.40 -7.83
CA PRO A 52 -0.47 -4.43 -7.15
C PRO A 52 0.34 -3.50 -6.23
N GLN A 53 0.04 -2.21 -6.25
CA GLN A 53 0.68 -1.19 -5.41
C GLN A 53 -0.32 -0.56 -4.44
N ALA A 54 0.15 -0.30 -3.21
CA ALA A 54 -0.55 0.55 -2.26
C ALA A 54 -0.22 2.02 -2.54
N VAL A 55 -1.24 2.88 -2.53
CA VAL A 55 -1.05 4.33 -2.58
C VAL A 55 -0.94 4.82 -1.15
N ILE A 56 0.18 5.46 -0.84
CA ILE A 56 0.42 6.10 0.45
C ILE A 56 0.51 7.61 0.17
N PRO A 57 -0.32 8.45 0.83
CA PRO A 57 -0.20 9.90 0.72
C PRO A 57 1.23 10.35 1.04
N ALA A 58 1.73 11.37 0.32
CA ALA A 58 3.11 11.85 0.51
C ALA A 58 3.37 12.30 1.96
N SER A 59 2.36 12.91 2.60
CA SER A 59 2.38 13.32 4.01
C SER A 59 2.52 12.17 4.99
N GLU A 60 2.19 10.94 4.60
CA GLU A 60 2.24 9.75 5.44
C GLU A 60 3.40 8.81 5.08
N LEU A 61 4.05 9.02 3.94
CA LEU A 61 5.14 8.16 3.45
C LEU A 61 6.28 8.03 4.47
N TRP A 62 6.59 9.10 5.20
CA TRP A 62 7.63 9.10 6.22
C TRP A 62 7.34 8.08 7.35
N LEU A 63 6.07 7.88 7.71
CA LEU A 63 5.68 6.96 8.77
C LEU A 63 5.99 5.52 8.37
N PHE A 64 5.75 5.16 7.12
CA PHE A 64 6.05 3.83 6.58
C PHE A 64 7.56 3.59 6.37
N LYS A 65 8.36 4.66 6.27
CA LYS A 65 9.83 4.58 6.24
C LYS A 65 10.44 4.43 7.64
N ASN A 66 9.74 4.85 8.70
CA ASN A 66 10.22 4.77 10.08
C ASN A 66 9.48 3.66 10.85
N GLN A 67 10.09 2.47 10.90
CA GLN A 67 9.51 1.30 11.58
C GLN A 67 9.20 1.53 13.05
N ALA A 68 10.04 2.31 13.77
CA ALA A 68 9.83 2.60 15.18
C ALA A 68 8.59 3.49 15.38
N ALA A 69 8.42 4.54 14.57
CA ALA A 69 7.25 5.40 14.60
C ALA A 69 5.98 4.61 14.24
N LEU A 70 6.02 3.78 13.20
CA LEU A 70 4.91 2.93 12.80
C LEU A 70 4.50 1.95 13.90
N ALA A 71 5.46 1.31 14.57
CA ALA A 71 5.19 0.41 15.69
C ALA A 71 4.54 1.14 16.88
N SER A 72 4.99 2.36 17.17
CA SER A 72 4.40 3.21 18.21
C SER A 72 2.94 3.57 17.91
N VAL A 73 2.64 3.97 16.66
CA VAL A 73 1.27 4.27 16.21
C VAL A 73 0.39 3.02 16.31
N ARG A 74 0.85 1.86 15.83
CA ARG A 74 0.09 0.59 15.92
C ARG A 74 -0.23 0.21 17.36
N ARG A 75 0.74 0.36 18.27
CA ARG A 75 0.53 0.13 19.70
C ARG A 75 -0.52 1.08 20.28
N GLY A 76 -0.44 2.37 19.94
CA GLY A 76 -1.42 3.37 20.38
C GLY A 76 -2.84 3.07 19.89
N LEU A 77 -3.00 2.64 18.64
CA LEU A 77 -4.29 2.23 18.08
C LEU A 77 -4.87 1.02 18.83
N ALA A 78 -4.05 0.01 19.12
CA ALA A 78 -4.47 -1.16 19.90
C ALA A 78 -4.89 -0.77 21.33
N GLN A 79 -4.08 0.04 22.02
CA GLN A 79 -4.41 0.57 23.34
C GLN A 79 -5.71 1.37 23.34
N SER A 80 -5.95 2.18 22.31
CA SER A 80 -7.18 2.95 22.17
C SER A 80 -8.41 2.05 21.97
N SER A 81 -8.30 0.99 21.16
CA SER A 81 -9.40 0.02 21.00
C SER A 81 -9.72 -0.73 22.29
N GLU A 82 -8.73 -0.90 23.17
CA GLU A 82 -8.88 -1.51 24.50
C GLU A 82 -9.30 -0.50 25.58
N GLY A 83 -9.56 0.76 25.22
CA GLY A 83 -9.93 1.81 26.18
C GLY A 83 -8.80 2.29 27.09
N LYS A 84 -7.54 1.91 26.81
CA LYS A 84 -6.34 2.32 27.56
C LYS A 84 -5.87 3.73 27.17
N THR A 85 -6.80 4.68 27.21
CA THR A 85 -6.54 6.09 26.88
C THR A 85 -6.54 6.94 28.14
N VAL A 86 -5.59 7.87 28.25
CA VAL A 86 -5.56 8.86 29.34
C VAL A 86 -6.06 10.19 28.80
N LYS A 87 -7.15 10.72 29.37
CA LYS A 87 -7.64 12.06 29.03
C LYS A 87 -6.67 13.09 29.60
N ARG A 88 -5.90 13.74 28.72
CA ARG A 88 -5.01 14.84 29.10
C ARG A 88 -5.68 16.19 28.87
N PRO A 89 -5.36 17.21 29.67
CA PRO A 89 -5.84 18.57 29.43
C PRO A 89 -5.35 19.08 28.06
N SER A 90 -6.13 20.00 27.48
CA SER A 90 -5.80 20.62 26.19
C SER A 90 -4.40 21.23 26.22
N SER A 91 -3.61 20.95 25.17
CA SER A 91 -2.29 21.55 24.96
C SER A 91 -2.36 23.01 24.51
N ALA A 92 -3.56 23.58 24.33
CA ALA A 92 -3.76 24.98 23.94
C ALA A 92 -3.13 26.00 24.91
N LYS A 93 -2.80 25.59 26.15
CA LYS A 93 -2.09 26.45 27.13
C LYS A 93 -0.66 26.81 26.72
N HIS A 94 -0.10 26.20 25.67
CA HIS A 94 1.26 26.46 25.18
C HIS A 94 1.29 26.95 23.73
N ALA A 95 0.14 27.31 23.14
CA ALA A 95 0.10 27.81 21.78
C ALA A 95 0.66 29.25 21.65
N ASP A 96 0.66 30.01 22.75
CA ASP A 96 1.10 31.41 22.81
C ASP A 96 2.56 31.58 23.27
N ALA A 97 3.32 30.49 23.39
CA ALA A 97 4.75 30.60 23.66
C ALA A 97 5.45 31.06 22.37
N GLU A 98 5.78 32.36 22.29
CA GLU A 98 6.69 32.91 21.29
C GLU A 98 7.93 32.02 21.18
N ILE A 99 8.16 31.51 19.97
CA ILE A 99 9.33 30.71 19.65
C ILE A 99 10.42 31.71 19.25
N GLU A 100 11.34 32.01 20.17
CA GLU A 100 12.56 32.80 19.92
C GLU A 100 13.62 31.98 19.17
#